data_AF-A0A4P9XZR5-F1
#
_entry.id   AF-A0A4P9XZR5-F1
#
_cell.length_a   1.000
_cell.length_b   1.000
_cell.length_c   1.000
_cell.angle_alpha   90.00
_cell.angle_beta   90.00
_cell.angle_gamma   90.00
#
_symmetry.space_group_name_H-M   'P 1'
#
loop_
_entity.id
_entity.type
_entity.pdbx_description
1 polymer ?
#
loop_
_entity_poly.entity_id
_entity_poly.type
_entity_poly.pdbx_seq_one_letter_code
_entity_poly.pdbx_strand_id
1 'polypeptide(L)'
;MPNPLLDSDLRTPILTGAAGCALAGSFAGSLLSVVRARPFWSFTLGTAVNCGMVGFTYLATRTMILQEQLERQREAGYIPHATDENLLFSSAIAGGVTGGIWTGALRGPRGVLPGFVMFALLAGSGQWGWTTARRFRQQVIVASSGSVRSNETAWDVFRASMYQQWNDWCFQMGQRIDWLPMRKMTATEYRTHLQERLALVNAELEDLERELAAAT
;
A
#
# COMPACT_ATOMS: atom_id res chain seq x y z
N MET A 1 -15.26 -2.17 17.22
CA MET A 1 -14.28 -1.54 16.31
C MET A 1 -13.57 -0.46 17.10
N PRO A 2 -12.24 -0.53 17.29
CA PRO A 2 -11.47 0.55 17.90
C PRO A 2 -11.61 1.80 17.01
N ASN A 3 -12.09 2.90 17.59
CA ASN A 3 -12.29 4.14 16.85
C ASN A 3 -10.93 4.84 16.67
N PRO A 4 -10.43 5.00 15.42
CA PRO A 4 -9.11 5.59 15.17
C PRO A 4 -8.98 7.05 15.63
N LEU A 5 -10.10 7.72 15.91
CA LEU A 5 -10.13 9.08 16.46
C LEU A 5 -10.02 9.15 17.99
N LEU A 6 -10.36 8.05 18.68
CA LEU A 6 -10.36 7.95 20.15
C LEU A 6 -9.07 7.31 20.68
N ASP A 7 -8.42 6.47 19.88
CA ASP A 7 -7.17 5.82 20.25
C ASP A 7 -5.97 6.76 20.03
N SER A 8 -5.15 6.96 21.07
CA SER A 8 -4.02 7.89 21.04
C SER A 8 -2.95 7.48 20.02
N ASP A 9 -2.78 6.18 19.84
CA ASP A 9 -1.73 5.60 18.99
C ASP A 9 -2.05 5.80 17.49
N LEU A 10 -3.33 5.90 17.15
CA LEU A 10 -3.80 6.13 15.78
C LEU A 10 -3.99 7.62 15.49
N ARG A 11 -4.39 8.41 16.49
CA ARG A 11 -4.61 9.84 16.32
C ARG A 11 -3.31 10.62 16.09
N THR A 12 -2.24 10.28 16.79
CA THR A 12 -0.95 10.99 16.69
C THR A 12 -0.35 10.98 15.28
N PRO A 13 -0.26 9.86 14.53
CA PRO A 13 0.25 9.89 13.15
C PRO A 13 -0.69 10.62 12.19
N ILE A 14 -2.02 10.55 12.39
CA ILE A 14 -2.98 11.27 11.55
C ILE A 14 -2.81 12.78 11.72
N LEU A 15 -2.71 13.26 12.97
CA LEU A 15 -2.62 14.68 13.26
C LEU A 15 -1.27 15.27 12.85
N THR A 16 -0.17 14.55 13.11
CA THR A 16 1.17 14.99 12.69
C THR A 16 1.32 14.99 11.17
N GLY A 17 0.77 13.99 10.48
CA GLY A 17 0.75 13.94 9.02
C GLY A 17 -0.13 15.04 8.40
N ALA A 18 -1.29 15.33 8.99
CA ALA A 18 -2.15 16.44 8.55
C ALA A 18 -1.48 17.80 8.78
N ALA A 19 -0.79 17.99 9.92
CA ALA A 19 0.01 19.17 10.17
C ALA A 19 1.17 19.31 9.16
N GLY A 20 1.85 18.21 8.83
CA GLY A 20 2.88 18.19 7.78
C GLY A 20 2.33 18.61 6.41
N CYS A 21 1.14 18.13 6.03
CA CYS A 21 0.47 18.56 4.80
C CYS A 21 0.09 20.05 4.84
N ALA A 22 -0.41 20.54 5.98
CA ALA A 22 -0.74 21.96 6.14
C ALA A 22 0.50 22.86 5.99
N LEU A 23 1.65 22.44 6.52
CA LEU A 23 2.92 23.16 6.34
C LEU A 23 3.38 23.16 4.88
N ALA A 24 3.32 22.01 4.20
CA ALA A 24 3.64 21.92 2.77
C ALA A 24 2.69 22.78 1.92
N GLY A 25 1.39 22.79 2.24
CA GLY A 25 0.38 23.63 1.60
C GLY A 25 0.55 25.12 1.88
N SER A 26 1.05 25.48 3.07
CA SER A 26 1.44 26.84 3.42
C SER A 26 2.63 27.29 2.56
N PHE A 27 3.66 26.45 2.42
CA PHE A 27 4.82 26.75 1.59
C PHE A 27 4.46 26.90 0.10
N ALA A 28 3.63 26.00 -0.45
CA ALA A 28 3.14 26.15 -1.81
C ALA A 28 2.27 27.42 -1.98
N GLY A 29 1.44 27.71 -0.98
CA GLY A 29 0.59 28.90 -0.92
C GLY A 29 1.38 30.21 -0.91
N SER A 30 2.44 30.27 -0.11
CA SER A 30 3.30 31.46 0.00
C SER A 30 3.94 31.78 -1.34
N LEU A 31 4.51 30.78 -2.02
CA LEU A 31 5.08 30.93 -3.37
C LEU A 31 4.04 31.40 -4.39
N LEU A 32 2.85 30.79 -4.39
CA LEU A 32 1.76 31.16 -5.30
C LEU A 32 1.22 32.57 -5.03
N SER A 33 1.24 33.03 -3.78
CA SER A 33 0.78 34.37 -3.42
C SER A 33 1.69 35.46 -4.00
N VAL A 34 3.01 35.21 -4.03
CA VAL A 34 4.02 36.09 -4.65
C VAL A 34 3.82 36.16 -6.16
N VAL A 35 3.67 35.00 -6.81
CA VAL A 35 3.52 34.91 -8.27
C VAL A 35 2.22 35.56 -8.76
N ARG A 36 1.12 35.42 -8.00
CA ARG A 36 -0.19 35.97 -8.39
C ARG A 36 -0.48 37.37 -7.85
N ALA A 37 0.45 38.00 -7.13
CA ALA A 37 0.27 39.29 -6.47
C ALA A 37 -1.05 39.35 -5.64
N ARG A 38 -1.36 38.26 -4.93
CA ARG A 38 -2.56 38.13 -4.06
C ARG A 38 -2.17 38.38 -2.60
N PRO A 39 -3.12 38.76 -1.72
CA PRO A 39 -2.82 38.99 -0.31
C PRO A 39 -2.23 37.73 0.34
N PHE A 40 -1.00 37.87 0.85
CA PHE A 40 -0.17 36.78 1.35
C PHE A 40 -0.87 35.93 2.42
N TRP A 41 -1.42 36.58 3.45
CA TRP A 41 -1.98 35.91 4.62
C TRP A 41 -3.22 35.07 4.28
N SER A 42 -4.19 35.65 3.56
CA SER A 42 -5.42 34.95 3.21
C SER A 42 -5.18 33.78 2.27
N PHE A 43 -4.26 33.93 1.31
CA PHE A 43 -3.96 32.88 0.36
C PHE A 43 -3.18 31.73 1.00
N THR A 44 -2.14 32.03 1.78
CA THR A 44 -1.29 31.05 2.46
C THR A 44 -2.05 30.25 3.51
N LEU A 45 -2.88 30.92 4.32
CA LEU A 45 -3.72 30.23 5.31
C LEU A 45 -4.81 29.39 4.63
N GLY A 46 -5.42 29.91 3.56
CA GLY A 46 -6.42 29.18 2.79
C GLY A 46 -5.86 27.89 2.18
N THR A 47 -4.67 27.92 1.59
CA THR A 47 -4.01 26.72 1.05
C THR A 47 -3.54 25.78 2.15
N ALA A 48 -3.04 26.29 3.28
CA ALA A 48 -2.64 25.47 4.42
C ALA A 48 -3.83 24.68 5.00
N VAL A 49 -4.98 25.34 5.21
CA VAL A 49 -6.19 24.69 5.71
C VAL A 49 -6.74 23.68 4.72
N ASN A 50 -6.81 24.02 3.42
CA ASN A 50 -7.26 23.08 2.39
C ASN A 50 -6.36 21.84 2.30
N CYS A 51 -5.04 22.03 2.30
CA CYS A 51 -4.09 20.92 2.24
C CYS A 51 -4.09 20.09 3.53
N GLY A 52 -4.28 20.73 4.69
CA GLY A 52 -4.46 20.05 5.98
C GLY A 52 -5.72 19.19 6.02
N MET A 53 -6.85 19.68 5.52
CA MET A 53 -8.10 18.92 5.44
C MET A 53 -7.99 17.72 4.48
N VAL A 54 -7.36 17.91 3.31
CA VAL A 54 -7.09 16.81 2.37
C VAL A 54 -6.13 15.79 2.99
N GLY A 55 -5.07 16.24 3.66
CA GLY A 55 -4.14 15.35 4.36
C GLY A 55 -4.80 14.56 5.50
N PHE A 56 -5.65 15.21 6.29
CA PHE A 56 -6.41 14.57 7.37
C PHE A 56 -7.35 13.48 6.84
N THR A 57 -8.16 13.82 5.83
CA THR A 57 -9.10 12.87 5.23
C THR A 57 -8.38 11.67 4.61
N TYR A 58 -7.28 11.90 3.89
CA TYR A 58 -6.45 10.83 3.35
C TYR A 58 -5.90 9.90 4.43
N LEU A 59 -5.27 10.46 5.49
CA LEU A 59 -4.66 9.65 6.54
C LEU A 59 -5.71 8.90 7.36
N ALA A 60 -6.86 9.52 7.64
CA ALA A 60 -7.96 8.87 8.34
C ALA A 60 -8.54 7.71 7.52
N THR A 61 -8.80 7.90 6.23
CA THR A 61 -9.30 6.81 5.37
C THR A 61 -8.26 5.69 5.23
N ARG A 62 -6.98 6.05 5.11
CA ARG A 62 -5.89 5.07 5.00
C ARG A 62 -5.75 4.22 6.26
N THR A 63 -5.81 4.82 7.45
CA THR A 63 -5.71 4.07 8.71
C THR A 63 -6.91 3.16 8.91
N MET A 64 -8.13 3.60 8.57
CA MET A 64 -9.33 2.75 8.64
C MET A 64 -9.19 1.49 7.79
N ILE A 65 -8.75 1.62 6.53
CA ILE A 65 -8.57 0.47 5.62
C ILE A 65 -7.47 -0.47 6.15
N LEU A 66 -6.35 0.08 6.62
CA LEU A 66 -5.26 -0.74 7.16
C LEU A 66 -5.67 -1.49 8.42
N GLN A 67 -6.43 -0.86 9.31
CA GLN A 67 -6.93 -1.52 10.51
C GLN A 67 -7.84 -2.68 10.18
N GLU A 68 -8.77 -2.51 9.23
CA GLU A 68 -9.66 -3.58 8.79
C GLU A 68 -8.85 -4.76 8.21
N GLN A 69 -7.80 -4.48 7.43
CA GLN A 69 -6.93 -5.53 6.90
C GLN A 69 -6.16 -6.27 8.01
N LEU A 70 -5.67 -5.56 9.02
CA LEU A 70 -4.95 -6.15 10.15
C LEU A 70 -5.88 -6.96 11.06
N GLU A 71 -7.12 -6.52 11.27
CA GLU A 71 -8.14 -7.26 12.01
C GLU A 71 -8.47 -8.58 11.30
N ARG A 72 -8.67 -8.55 9.97
CA ARG A 72 -8.88 -9.77 9.16
C ARG A 72 -7.70 -10.74 9.25
N GLN A 73 -6.46 -10.24 9.30
CA GLN A 73 -5.27 -11.09 9.48
C GLN A 73 -5.22 -11.72 10.87
N ARG A 74 -5.59 -10.95 11.91
CA ARG A 74 -5.63 -11.41 13.30
C ARG A 74 -6.67 -12.51 13.49
N GLU A 75 -7.85 -12.36 12.89
CA GLU A 75 -8.91 -13.38 12.90
C GLU A 75 -8.48 -14.67 12.19
N ALA A 76 -7.66 -14.55 11.15
CA ALA A 76 -7.09 -15.68 10.43
C ALA A 76 -5.90 -16.36 11.15
N GLY A 77 -5.53 -15.89 12.35
CA GLY A 77 -4.46 -16.47 13.17
C GLY A 77 -3.04 -16.06 12.78
N TYR A 78 -2.87 -15.08 11.89
CA TYR A 78 -1.56 -14.57 11.49
C TYR A 78 -1.10 -13.43 12.39
N ILE A 79 0.23 -13.24 12.50
CA ILE A 79 0.80 -12.08 13.18
C ILE A 79 0.48 -10.84 12.33
N PRO A 80 -0.16 -9.80 12.89
CA PRO A 80 -0.62 -8.64 12.13
C PRO A 80 0.58 -7.87 11.58
N HIS A 81 0.72 -7.89 10.25
CA HIS A 81 1.84 -7.26 9.55
C HIS A 81 1.34 -6.54 8.30
N ALA A 82 1.59 -5.23 8.25
CA ALA A 82 1.29 -4.42 7.08
C ALA A 82 2.29 -4.73 5.95
N THR A 83 1.91 -5.63 5.05
CA THR A 83 2.68 -5.95 3.83
C THR A 83 2.77 -4.72 2.92
N ASP A 84 3.87 -4.56 2.18
CA ASP A 84 4.06 -3.49 1.20
C ASP A 84 2.89 -3.38 0.21
N GLU A 85 2.32 -4.53 -0.19
CA GLU A 85 1.16 -4.62 -1.08
C GLU A 85 -0.10 -4.01 -0.45
N ASN A 86 -0.36 -4.31 0.83
CA ASN A 86 -1.50 -3.78 1.59
C ASN A 86 -1.35 -2.27 1.80
N LEU A 87 -0.12 -1.80 2.03
CA LEU A 87 0.18 -0.38 2.15
C LEU A 87 -0.04 0.35 0.82
N LEU A 88 0.35 -0.23 -0.31
CA LEU A 88 0.15 0.35 -1.64
C LEU A 88 -1.32 0.41 -2.02
N PHE A 89 -2.06 -0.68 -1.79
CA PHE A 89 -3.50 -0.76 -2.05
C PHE A 89 -4.31 0.20 -1.17
N SER A 90 -4.03 0.23 0.14
CA SER A 90 -4.72 1.14 1.07
C SER A 90 -4.42 2.61 0.77
N SER A 91 -3.18 2.98 0.43
CA SER A 91 -2.84 4.34 0.00
C SER A 91 -3.55 4.72 -1.29
N ALA A 92 -3.60 3.84 -2.29
CA ALA A 92 -4.28 4.11 -3.56
C ALA A 92 -5.80 4.30 -3.37
N ILE A 93 -6.46 3.42 -2.61
CA ILE A 93 -7.91 3.54 -2.35
C ILE A 93 -8.20 4.76 -1.49
N ALA A 94 -7.44 4.99 -0.42
CA ALA A 94 -7.63 6.16 0.42
C ALA A 94 -7.45 7.46 -0.38
N GLY A 95 -6.40 7.53 -1.22
CA GLY A 95 -6.19 8.63 -2.15
C GLY A 95 -7.39 8.83 -3.06
N GLY A 96 -7.89 7.76 -3.68
CA GLY A 96 -9.07 7.84 -4.54
C GLY A 96 -10.32 8.34 -3.81
N VAL A 97 -10.62 7.78 -2.65
CA VAL A 97 -11.79 8.20 -1.84
C VAL A 97 -11.68 9.69 -1.47
N THR A 98 -10.52 10.12 -0.97
CA THR A 98 -10.27 11.52 -0.62
C THR A 98 -10.40 12.44 -1.84
N GLY A 99 -9.80 12.06 -2.97
CA GLY A 99 -9.84 12.84 -4.21
C GLY A 99 -11.24 12.91 -4.82
N GLY A 100 -12.01 11.83 -4.72
CA GLY A 100 -13.41 11.78 -5.14
C GLY A 100 -14.29 12.69 -4.31
N ILE A 101 -14.14 12.67 -2.98
CA ILE A 101 -14.87 13.55 -2.06
C ILE A 101 -14.50 15.02 -2.32
N TRP A 102 -13.20 15.32 -2.36
CA TRP A 102 -12.73 16.71 -2.48
C TRP A 102 -13.07 17.33 -3.84
N THR A 103 -12.87 16.57 -4.92
CA THR A 103 -13.18 17.04 -6.28
C THR A 103 -14.69 17.08 -6.51
N GLY A 104 -15.45 16.15 -5.93
CA GLY A 104 -16.90 16.17 -5.90
C GLY A 104 -17.46 17.42 -5.24
N ALA A 105 -16.90 17.80 -4.08
CA ALA A 105 -17.31 18.99 -3.35
C ALA A 105 -17.01 20.29 -4.11
N LEU A 106 -15.85 20.38 -4.77
CA LEU A 106 -15.42 21.62 -5.45
C LEU A 106 -15.94 21.76 -6.89
N ARG A 107 -16.08 20.65 -7.63
CA ARG A 107 -16.41 20.65 -9.06
C ARG A 107 -17.72 19.92 -9.40
N GLY A 108 -18.45 19.46 -8.38
CA GLY A 108 -19.71 18.74 -8.52
C GLY A 108 -19.55 17.24 -8.84
N PRO A 109 -20.67 16.51 -9.03
CA PRO A 109 -20.68 15.05 -9.10
C PRO A 109 -19.88 14.49 -10.28
N ARG A 110 -19.78 15.23 -11.40
CA ARG A 110 -18.99 14.84 -12.56
C ARG A 110 -17.48 14.86 -12.29
N GLY A 111 -17.04 15.57 -11.25
CA GLY A 111 -15.64 15.65 -10.82
C GLY A 111 -15.18 14.50 -9.92
N VAL A 112 -16.09 13.68 -9.40
CA VAL A 112 -15.76 12.61 -8.44
C VAL A 112 -14.85 11.57 -9.08
N LEU A 113 -15.20 11.09 -10.28
CA LEU A 113 -14.49 10.02 -10.97
C LEU A 113 -13.06 10.41 -11.39
N PRO A 114 -12.82 11.57 -12.06
CA PRO A 114 -11.45 12.00 -12.36
C PRO A 114 -10.66 12.34 -11.09
N GLY A 115 -11.31 12.87 -10.05
CA GLY A 115 -10.69 13.13 -8.75
C GLY A 115 -10.21 11.83 -8.09
N PHE A 116 -11.03 10.80 -8.11
CA PHE A 116 -10.68 9.48 -7.60
C PHE A 116 -9.46 8.92 -8.30
N VAL A 117 -9.46 8.88 -9.62
CA VAL A 117 -8.33 8.30 -10.39
C VAL A 117 -7.04 9.07 -10.15
N MET A 118 -7.07 10.40 -10.22
CA MET A 118 -5.85 11.21 -10.07
C MET A 118 -5.23 11.10 -8.69
N PHE A 119 -6.03 11.18 -7.63
CA PHE A 119 -5.51 11.05 -6.28
C PHE A 119 -5.13 9.62 -5.92
N ALA A 120 -5.83 8.61 -6.46
CA ALA A 120 -5.42 7.21 -6.29
C ALA A 120 -4.05 6.94 -6.92
N LEU A 121 -3.83 7.44 -8.13
CA LEU A 121 -2.55 7.34 -8.83
C LEU A 121 -1.44 8.08 -8.07
N LEU A 122 -1.71 9.32 -7.63
CA LEU A 122 -0.74 10.13 -6.91
C LEU A 122 -0.35 9.48 -5.57
N ALA A 123 -1.33 8.98 -4.81
CA ALA A 123 -1.08 8.30 -3.53
C ALA A 123 -0.38 6.95 -3.73
N GLY A 124 -0.77 6.18 -4.75
CA GLY A 124 -0.13 4.94 -5.13
C GLY A 124 1.34 5.15 -5.54
N SER A 125 1.60 6.14 -6.40
CA SER A 125 2.97 6.49 -6.81
C SER A 125 3.81 7.02 -5.65
N GLY A 126 3.20 7.77 -4.72
CA GLY A 126 3.88 8.25 -3.52
C GLY A 126 4.29 7.11 -2.60
N GLN A 127 3.38 6.15 -2.37
CA GLN A 127 3.67 4.96 -1.57
C GLN A 127 4.72 4.06 -2.26
N TRP A 128 4.66 3.95 -3.60
CA TRP A 128 5.66 3.25 -4.38
C TRP A 128 7.05 3.88 -4.22
N GLY A 129 7.19 5.19 -4.44
CA GLY A 129 8.47 5.89 -4.26
C GLY A 129 9.03 5.78 -2.83
N TRP A 130 8.17 5.85 -1.81
CA TRP A 130 8.59 5.68 -0.42
C TRP A 130 9.14 4.27 -0.15
N THR A 131 8.47 3.24 -0.68
CA THR A 131 8.92 1.85 -0.53
C THR A 131 10.21 1.59 -1.32
N THR A 132 10.35 2.13 -2.53
CA THR A 132 11.62 2.09 -3.30
C THR A 132 12.76 2.71 -2.50
N ALA A 133 12.55 3.89 -1.92
CA ALA A 133 13.57 4.60 -1.15
C ALA A 133 13.96 3.83 0.13
N ARG A 134 12.99 3.21 0.80
CA ARG A 134 13.26 2.38 1.98
C ARG A 134 14.06 1.13 1.63
N ARG A 135 13.71 0.44 0.53
CA ARG A 135 14.45 -0.73 0.02
C ARG A 135 15.87 -0.37 -0.37
N PHE A 136 16.05 0.76 -1.04
CA PHE A 136 17.37 1.29 -1.37
C PHE A 136 18.22 1.50 -0.11
N ARG A 137 17.68 2.14 0.93
CA ARG A 137 18.39 2.30 2.21
C ARG A 137 18.72 0.97 2.87
N GLN A 138 17.81 -0.01 2.82
CA GLN A 138 18.05 -1.34 3.38
C GLN A 138 19.15 -2.09 2.64
N GLN A 139 19.19 -2.02 1.30
CA GLN A 139 20.24 -2.62 0.49
C GLN A 139 21.60 -2.00 0.79
N VAL A 140 21.67 -0.68 0.95
CA VAL A 140 22.91 -0.01 1.37
C VAL A 140 23.37 -0.48 2.76
N ILE A 141 22.45 -0.63 3.72
CA ILE A 141 22.80 -1.12 5.06
C ILE A 141 23.29 -2.58 5.00
N VAL A 142 22.58 -3.45 4.27
CA VAL A 142 22.99 -4.86 4.11
C VAL A 142 24.35 -4.97 3.41
N ALA A 143 24.59 -4.15 2.38
CA ALA A 143 25.87 -4.07 1.68
C ALA A 143 26.99 -3.48 2.55
N SER A 144 26.66 -2.63 3.53
CA SER A 144 27.65 -2.14 4.51
C SER A 144 27.95 -3.15 5.62
N SER A 145 27.01 -4.06 5.92
CA SER A 145 27.14 -5.09 6.97
C SER A 145 27.81 -6.38 6.49
N GLY A 146 27.72 -6.71 5.19
CA GLY A 146 28.44 -7.81 4.56
C GLY A 146 29.49 -7.26 3.60
N SER A 147 30.74 -7.72 3.68
CA SER A 147 31.90 -7.31 2.88
C SER A 147 31.79 -7.66 1.38
N VAL A 148 30.70 -7.25 0.71
CA VAL A 148 30.42 -7.58 -0.69
C VAL A 148 30.22 -6.30 -1.50
N ARG A 149 31.15 -6.14 -2.47
CA ARG A 149 31.11 -5.35 -3.71
C ARG A 149 31.60 -3.88 -3.67
N SER A 150 32.89 -3.76 -3.96
CA SER A 150 33.69 -2.54 -4.10
C SER A 150 33.54 -1.79 -5.43
N ASN A 151 32.42 -1.87 -6.15
CA ASN A 151 32.30 -1.13 -7.44
C ASN A 151 30.88 -0.81 -7.94
N GLU A 152 29.83 -1.01 -7.15
CA GLU A 152 28.47 -0.63 -7.58
C GLU A 152 28.14 0.80 -7.14
N THR A 153 27.74 1.64 -8.11
CA THR A 153 27.36 3.02 -7.79
C THR A 153 26.00 3.04 -7.08
N ALA A 154 25.78 4.03 -6.20
CA ALA A 154 24.49 4.24 -5.56
C ALA A 154 23.32 4.34 -6.56
N TRP A 155 23.61 4.81 -7.78
CA TRP A 155 22.63 4.85 -8.87
C TRP A 155 22.24 3.42 -9.30
N ASP A 156 23.19 2.52 -9.50
CA ASP A 156 22.91 1.16 -9.96
C ASP A 156 22.02 0.37 -8.99
N VAL A 157 22.28 0.53 -7.68
CA VAL A 157 21.47 -0.08 -6.61
C VAL A 157 20.06 0.51 -6.60
N PHE A 158 19.91 1.83 -6.75
CA PHE A 158 18.61 2.48 -6.85
C PHE A 158 17.82 2.02 -8.09
N ARG A 159 18.48 1.95 -9.24
CA ARG A 159 17.90 1.47 -10.50
C ARG A 159 17.44 0.02 -10.37
N ALA A 160 18.26 -0.84 -9.78
CA ALA A 160 17.92 -2.24 -9.54
C ALA A 160 16.69 -2.37 -8.62
N SER A 161 16.64 -1.61 -7.52
CA SER A 161 15.46 -1.53 -6.63
C SER A 161 14.19 -1.13 -7.38
N MET A 162 14.28 -0.12 -8.24
CA MET A 162 13.16 0.33 -9.08
C MET A 162 12.71 -0.75 -10.08
N TYR A 163 13.63 -1.35 -10.83
CA TYR A 163 13.30 -2.40 -11.80
C TYR A 163 12.71 -3.63 -11.13
N GLN A 164 13.24 -4.02 -9.97
CA GLN A 164 12.72 -5.16 -9.23
C GLN A 164 11.29 -4.88 -8.75
N GLN A 165 11.03 -3.69 -8.21
CA GLN A 165 9.69 -3.32 -7.78
C GLN A 165 8.71 -3.17 -8.96
N TRP A 166 9.17 -2.68 -10.11
CA TRP A 166 8.39 -2.63 -11.34
C TRP A 166 8.03 -4.03 -11.82
N ASN A 167 9.00 -4.95 -11.86
CA ASN A 167 8.76 -6.34 -12.26
C ASN A 167 7.84 -7.06 -11.27
N ASP A 168 8.02 -6.87 -9.97
CA ASP A 168 7.13 -7.41 -8.93
C ASP A 168 5.70 -6.91 -9.15
N TRP A 169 5.53 -5.62 -9.42
CA TRP A 169 4.23 -5.02 -9.69
C TRP A 169 3.61 -5.53 -11.00
N CYS A 170 4.37 -5.59 -12.10
CA CYS A 170 3.90 -6.14 -13.37
C CYS A 170 3.53 -7.62 -13.24
N PHE A 171 4.31 -8.39 -12.51
CA PHE A 171 4.05 -9.80 -12.24
C PHE A 171 2.80 -9.96 -11.38
N GLN A 172 2.62 -9.13 -10.34
CA GLN A 172 1.44 -9.14 -9.49
C GLN A 172 0.18 -8.72 -10.25
N MET A 173 0.26 -7.68 -11.09
CA MET A 173 -0.82 -7.29 -12.01
C MET A 173 -1.11 -8.43 -12.98
N GLY A 174 -0.07 -9.06 -13.53
CA GLY A 174 -0.20 -10.20 -14.41
C GLY A 174 -0.91 -11.38 -13.76
N GLN A 175 -0.66 -11.64 -12.49
CA GLN A 175 -1.33 -12.71 -11.72
C GLN A 175 -2.80 -12.42 -11.40
N ARG A 176 -3.24 -11.16 -11.46
CA ARG A 176 -4.64 -10.75 -11.25
C ARG A 176 -5.47 -10.75 -12.53
N ILE A 177 -4.82 -10.92 -13.66
CA ILE A 177 -5.42 -10.85 -14.98
C ILE A 177 -5.69 -12.28 -15.47
N ASP A 178 -6.97 -12.63 -15.61
CA ASP A 178 -7.41 -14.01 -15.89
C ASP A 178 -6.92 -14.59 -17.24
N TRP A 179 -6.42 -13.75 -18.15
CA TRP A 179 -5.92 -14.20 -19.46
C TRP A 179 -4.43 -14.58 -19.45
N LEU A 180 -3.73 -14.45 -18.33
CA LEU A 180 -2.31 -14.82 -18.23
C LEU A 180 -2.13 -16.22 -17.61
N PRO A 181 -1.22 -17.05 -18.18
CA PRO A 181 -1.08 -18.47 -17.81
C PRO A 181 -0.53 -18.72 -16.40
N MET A 182 0.02 -17.70 -15.73
CA MET A 182 0.48 -17.80 -14.34
C MET A 182 -0.47 -17.04 -13.41
N ARG A 183 -1.41 -17.77 -12.79
CA ARG A 183 -2.37 -17.23 -11.81
C ARG A 183 -2.01 -17.67 -10.40
N LYS A 184 -2.08 -16.75 -9.42
CA LYS A 184 -2.04 -17.12 -7.99
C LYS A 184 -3.35 -17.84 -7.65
N MET A 185 -3.27 -19.09 -7.20
CA MET A 185 -4.44 -19.85 -6.74
C MET A 185 -5.15 -19.10 -5.62
N THR A 186 -6.46 -18.99 -5.73
CA THR A 186 -7.29 -18.43 -4.66
C THR A 186 -7.21 -19.33 -3.41
N ALA A 187 -7.42 -18.75 -2.23
CA ALA A 187 -7.33 -19.52 -0.97
C ALA A 187 -8.29 -20.72 -0.93
N THR A 188 -9.41 -20.64 -1.66
CA THR A 188 -10.37 -21.73 -1.83
C THR A 188 -9.84 -22.81 -2.77
N GLU A 189 -9.28 -22.44 -3.93
CA GLU A 189 -8.65 -23.39 -4.87
C GLU A 189 -7.46 -24.11 -4.24
N TYR A 190 -6.68 -23.40 -3.42
CA TYR A 190 -5.57 -24.00 -2.70
C TYR A 190 -6.04 -25.03 -1.67
N ARG A 191 -7.12 -24.73 -0.94
CA ARG A 191 -7.73 -25.67 0.01
C ARG A 191 -8.28 -26.91 -0.69
N THR A 192 -8.94 -26.76 -1.83
CA THR A 192 -9.45 -27.91 -2.59
C THR A 192 -8.31 -28.80 -3.07
N HIS A 193 -7.20 -28.22 -3.55
CA HIS A 193 -6.04 -29.02 -3.95
C HIS A 193 -5.35 -29.71 -2.77
N LEU A 194 -5.25 -29.05 -1.62
CA LEU A 194 -4.73 -29.69 -0.41
C LEU A 194 -5.60 -30.88 0.02
N GLN A 195 -6.92 -30.72 -0.03
CA GLN A 195 -7.86 -31.81 0.29
C GLN A 195 -7.75 -32.96 -0.71
N GLU A 196 -7.61 -32.66 -2.00
CA GLU A 196 -7.42 -33.67 -3.05
C GLU A 196 -6.10 -34.43 -2.88
N ARG A 197 -5.00 -33.72 -2.58
CA ARG A 197 -3.70 -34.34 -2.26
C ARG A 197 -3.74 -35.20 -1.01
N LEU A 198 -4.45 -34.75 0.03
CA LEU A 198 -4.67 -35.54 1.24
C LEU A 198 -5.46 -36.82 0.95
N ALA A 199 -6.50 -36.75 0.13
CA ALA A 199 -7.29 -37.92 -0.25
C ALA A 199 -6.45 -38.94 -1.04
N LEU A 200 -5.61 -38.47 -1.96
CA LEU A 200 -4.68 -39.33 -2.71
C LEU A 200 -3.66 -40.03 -1.80
N VAL A 201 -3.01 -39.27 -0.91
CA VAL A 201 -2.02 -39.84 0.03
C VAL A 201 -2.67 -40.86 0.96
N ASN A 202 -3.90 -40.61 1.44
CA ASN A 202 -4.62 -41.57 2.27
C ASN A 202 -4.95 -42.86 1.49
N ALA A 203 -5.35 -42.75 0.22
CA ALA A 203 -5.60 -43.91 -0.63
C ALA A 203 -4.32 -44.75 -0.88
N GLU A 204 -3.19 -44.08 -1.12
CA GLU A 204 -1.89 -44.76 -1.27
C GLU A 204 -1.48 -45.50 0.00
N LEU A 205 -1.76 -44.93 1.19
CA LEU A 205 -1.50 -45.60 2.47
C LEU A 205 -2.37 -46.85 2.64
N GLU A 206 -3.65 -46.79 2.30
CA GLU A 206 -4.54 -47.96 2.38
C GLU A 206 -4.12 -49.10 1.45
N ASP A 207 -3.65 -48.78 0.24
CA ASP A 207 -3.15 -49.79 -0.69
C ASP A 207 -1.87 -50.45 -0.17
N LEU A 208 -0.93 -49.65 0.38
CA LEU A 208 0.27 -50.19 1.01
C LEU A 208 -0.04 -51.06 2.23
N GLU A 209 -1.01 -50.68 3.06
CA GLU A 209 -1.47 -51.51 4.18
C GLU A 209 -2.04 -52.85 3.70
N ARG A 210 -2.79 -52.87 2.59
CA ARG A 210 -3.31 -54.11 2.00
C ARG A 210 -2.20 -54.99 1.43
N GLU A 211 -1.23 -54.41 0.73
CA GLU A 211 -0.07 -55.16 0.22
C GLU A 211 0.76 -55.77 1.36
N LEU A 212 0.95 -55.02 2.44
CA LEU A 212 1.71 -55.47 3.60
C LEU A 212 0.97 -56.57 4.37
N ALA A 213 -0.35 -56.48 4.50
CA ALA A 213 -1.20 -57.53 5.08
C ALA A 213 -1.28 -58.80 4.22
N ALA A 214 -1.11 -58.68 2.89
CA ALA A 214 -1.07 -59.83 1.98
C ALA A 214 0.32 -60.52 1.95
N ALA A 215 1.37 -59.82 2.40
CA ALA A 215 2.75 -60.33 2.44
C ALA A 215 3.12 -61.04 3.75
N THR A 216 2.29 -60.94 4.79
CA THR A 216 2.41 -61.64 6.08
C THR A 216 1.50 -62.87 6.15
#